data_AF-A0A3N4M705-F1
#
_entry.id   AF-A0A3N4M705-F1
#
_cell.length_a   1.000
_cell.length_b   1.000
_cell.length_c   1.000
_cell.angle_alpha   90.00
_cell.angle_beta   90.00
_cell.angle_gamma   90.00
#
_symmetry.space_group_name_H-M   'P 1'
#
loop_
_entity.id
_entity.type
_entity.pdbx_description
1 polymer ?
#
loop_
_entity_poly.entity_id
_entity_poly.type
_entity_poly.pdbx_seq_one_letter_code
_entity_poly.pdbx_strand_id
1 'polypeptide(L)'
;MLLFPPHTVFRDIKTDQTIQFFPDTEGNKLIWKTPGADRFGTYQLLKDRLEISFNYAREETYLLIILQMEEDTITAFRLKDRLGRETDFLKVV
;
A
#
# COMPACT_ATOMS: atom_id res chain seq x y z
N MET A 1 4.11 -9.50 -14.16
CA MET A 1 4.37 -9.86 -12.76
C MET A 1 3.42 -9.03 -11.91
N LEU A 2 2.47 -9.65 -11.24
CA LEU A 2 1.54 -8.96 -10.34
C LEU A 2 2.26 -8.75 -9.01
N LEU A 3 2.56 -7.50 -8.65
CA LEU A 3 3.22 -7.17 -7.37
C LEU A 3 2.34 -7.50 -6.16
N PHE A 4 1.02 -7.47 -6.37
CA PHE A 4 0.01 -7.79 -5.37
C PHE A 4 -0.98 -8.79 -5.97
N PRO A 5 -1.15 -9.98 -5.37
CA PRO A 5 -2.24 -10.86 -5.73
C PRO A 5 -3.61 -10.16 -5.55
N PRO A 6 -4.65 -10.58 -6.30
CA PRO A 6 -5.97 -9.95 -6.22
C PRO A 6 -6.50 -9.88 -4.79
N HIS A 7 -6.98 -8.70 -4.39
CA HIS A 7 -7.59 -8.43 -3.08
C HIS A 7 -6.70 -8.73 -1.88
N THR A 8 -5.37 -8.65 -2.03
CA THR A 8 -4.45 -8.82 -0.89
C THR A 8 -4.63 -7.70 0.13
N VAL A 9 -4.82 -8.09 1.39
CA VAL A 9 -4.96 -7.17 2.52
C VAL A 9 -3.68 -7.19 3.36
N PHE A 10 -3.24 -6.02 3.79
CA PHE A 10 -2.14 -5.85 4.72
C PHE A 10 -2.61 -5.04 5.92
N ARG A 11 -2.09 -5.32 7.11
CA ARG A 11 -2.42 -4.64 8.37
C ARG A 11 -1.20 -3.94 8.94
N ASP A 12 -1.41 -2.74 9.47
CA ASP A 12 -0.39 -2.00 10.22
C ASP A 12 -0.01 -2.79 11.49
N ILE A 13 1.28 -2.88 11.78
CA ILE A 13 1.79 -3.57 12.98
C ILE A 13 1.47 -2.84 14.30
N LYS A 14 1.20 -1.53 14.24
CA LYS A 14 0.97 -0.67 15.42
C LYS A 14 -0.51 -0.33 15.63
N THR A 15 -1.35 -0.49 14.61
CA THR A 15 -2.75 -0.06 14.63
C THR A 15 -3.68 -1.06 13.92
N ASP A 16 -4.99 -0.84 13.97
CA ASP A 16 -5.98 -1.66 13.24
C ASP A 16 -6.20 -1.21 11.79
N GLN A 17 -5.30 -0.38 11.26
CA GLN A 17 -5.39 0.09 9.89
C GLN A 17 -5.06 -1.03 8.90
N THR A 18 -5.76 -1.05 7.76
CA THR A 18 -5.49 -2.02 6.70
C THR A 18 -5.40 -1.38 5.33
N ILE A 19 -4.59 -1.96 4.46
CA ILE A 19 -4.50 -1.58 3.04
C ILE A 19 -4.89 -2.80 2.21
N GLN A 20 -5.89 -2.63 1.36
CA GLN A 20 -6.28 -3.62 0.37
C GLN A 20 -5.83 -3.18 -1.02
N PHE A 21 -5.03 -4.01 -1.69
CA PHE A 21 -4.62 -3.78 -3.07
C PHE A 21 -5.56 -4.49 -4.05
N PHE A 22 -5.87 -3.83 -5.15
CA PHE A 22 -6.65 -4.36 -6.26
C PHE A 22 -5.71 -4.68 -7.43
N PRO A 23 -6.05 -5.67 -8.27
CA PRO A 23 -5.24 -6.04 -9.42
C PRO A 23 -5.09 -4.87 -10.40
N ASP A 24 -4.05 -4.93 -11.22
CA ASP A 24 -3.74 -3.95 -12.26
C ASP A 24 -4.88 -3.80 -13.29
N THR A 25 -5.59 -4.89 -13.58
CA THR A 25 -6.81 -4.93 -14.41
C THR A 25 -7.94 -4.04 -13.88
N GLU A 26 -7.92 -3.68 -12.60
CA GLU A 26 -8.87 -2.75 -11.97
C GLU A 26 -8.35 -1.31 -11.86
N GLY A 27 -7.17 -1.03 -12.44
CA GLY A 27 -6.57 0.30 -12.53
C GLY A 27 -5.61 0.64 -11.40
N ASN A 28 -4.89 -0.35 -10.86
CA ASN A 28 -3.91 -0.19 -9.77
C ASN A 28 -4.47 0.54 -8.54
N LYS A 29 -5.69 0.19 -8.14
CA LYS A 29 -6.39 0.84 -7.02
C LYS A 29 -5.96 0.22 -5.69
N LEU A 30 -6.13 1.00 -4.62
CA LEU A 30 -6.09 0.50 -3.26
C LEU A 30 -7.08 1.24 -2.36
N ILE A 31 -7.42 0.60 -1.25
CA ILE A 31 -8.21 1.21 -0.16
C ILE A 31 -7.39 1.08 1.11
N TRP A 32 -7.09 2.21 1.75
CA TRP A 32 -6.53 2.26 3.10
C TRP A 32 -7.65 2.56 4.09
N LYS A 33 -8.05 1.53 4.84
CA LYS A 33 -9.06 1.63 5.90
C LYS A 33 -8.41 2.12 7.17
N THR A 34 -8.87 3.26 7.68
CA THR A 34 -8.42 3.84 8.94
C THR A 34 -9.60 4.05 9.89
N PRO A 35 -9.38 4.11 11.21
CA PRO A 35 -10.43 4.46 12.15
C PRO A 35 -11.05 5.83 11.79
N GLY A 36 -12.30 5.82 11.33
CA GLY A 36 -13.08 7.02 11.02
C GLY A 36 -13.12 7.44 9.55
N ALA A 37 -12.25 6.93 8.68
CA ALA A 37 -12.32 7.21 7.24
C ALA A 37 -11.59 6.17 6.38
N ASP A 38 -12.18 5.85 5.24
CA ASP A 38 -11.52 5.08 4.18
C ASP A 38 -10.85 6.03 3.19
N ARG A 39 -9.60 5.74 2.85
CA ARG A 39 -8.81 6.51 1.88
C ARG A 39 -8.66 5.70 0.61
N PHE A 40 -9.16 6.23 -0.49
CA PHE A 40 -9.03 5.62 -1.81
C PHE A 40 -7.79 6.16 -2.49
N GLY A 41 -6.97 5.25 -3.03
CA GLY A 41 -5.71 5.60 -3.65
C GLY A 41 -5.40 4.76 -4.87
N THR A 42 -4.30 5.10 -5.51
CA THR A 42 -3.70 4.34 -6.61
C THR A 42 -2.24 4.07 -6.31
N TYR A 43 -1.71 3.01 -6.91
CA TYR A 43 -0.28 2.72 -6.88
C TYR A 43 0.29 2.77 -8.30
N GLN A 44 1.56 3.16 -8.41
CA GLN A 44 2.26 3.19 -9.68
C GLN A 44 3.70 2.73 -9.50
N LEU A 45 4.11 1.78 -10.34
CA LEU A 45 5.50 1.41 -10.48
C LEU A 45 6.20 2.46 -11.37
N LEU A 46 7.10 3.21 -10.77
CA LEU A 46 8.06 4.06 -11.47
C LEU A 46 9.34 3.25 -11.73
N LYS A 47 10.28 3.82 -12.49
CA LYS A 47 11.49 3.13 -12.97
C LYS A 47 12.29 2.42 -11.86
N ASP A 48 12.29 2.99 -10.65
CA ASP A 48 13.11 2.52 -9.51
C ASP A 48 12.32 2.37 -8.20
N ARG A 49 11.01 2.64 -8.19
CA ARG A 49 10.23 2.72 -6.95
C ARG A 49 8.75 2.46 -7.18
N LEU A 50 8.06 2.01 -6.14
CA LEU A 50 6.62 1.91 -6.10
C LEU A 50 6.08 3.08 -5.28
N GLU A 51 5.21 3.90 -5.87
CA GLU A 51 4.55 5.01 -5.19
C GLU A 51 3.07 4.74 -5.00
N ILE A 52 2.53 5.22 -3.89
CA ILE A 52 1.10 5.20 -3.57
C ILE A 52 0.63 6.64 -3.42
N SER A 53 -0.47 6.98 -4.10
CA SER A 53 -1.08 8.30 -4.04
C SER A 53 -2.53 8.21 -3.55
N PHE A 54 -2.90 9.12 -2.65
CA PHE A 54 -4.27 9.31 -2.18
C PHE A 54 -4.77 10.69 -2.59
N ASN A 55 -5.87 10.72 -3.32
CA ASN A 55 -6.53 11.96 -3.74
C ASN A 55 -7.62 12.33 -2.74
N TYR A 56 -7.27 13.01 -1.65
CA TYR A 56 -8.28 13.58 -0.75
C TYR A 56 -7.88 14.98 -0.29
N ALA A 57 -8.47 16.02 -0.89
CA ALA A 57 -8.27 17.46 -0.64
C ALA A 57 -6.82 18.01 -0.75
N ARG A 58 -5.81 17.18 -0.51
CA ARG A 58 -4.38 17.37 -0.73
C ARG A 58 -3.85 16.03 -1.24
N GLU A 59 -3.09 16.06 -2.33
CA GLU A 59 -2.46 14.85 -2.84
C GLU A 59 -1.39 14.37 -1.86
N GLU A 60 -1.62 13.21 -1.26
CA GLU A 60 -0.65 12.56 -0.38
C GLU A 60 0.02 11.41 -1.10
N THR A 61 1.35 11.51 -1.26
CA THR A 61 2.17 10.47 -1.88
C THR A 61 3.04 9.78 -0.83
N TYR A 62 3.10 8.46 -0.91
CA TYR A 62 3.92 7.59 -0.07
C TYR A 62 4.84 6.76 -0.96
N LEU A 63 6.10 6.63 -0.55
CA LEU A 63 7.02 5.64 -1.10
C LEU A 63 6.75 4.29 -0.45
N LEU A 64 6.54 3.24 -1.25
CA LEU A 64 6.46 1.87 -0.77
C LEU A 64 7.83 1.20 -0.86
N ILE A 65 8.30 0.71 0.28
CA ILE A 65 9.56 -0.02 0.44
C ILE A 65 9.22 -1.47 0.79
N ILE A 66 9.65 -2.42 -0.03
CA ILE A 66 9.43 -3.84 0.22
C ILE A 66 10.35 -4.28 1.36
N LEU A 67 9.77 -4.88 2.41
CA LEU A 67 10.52 -5.40 3.56
C LEU A 67 10.71 -6.92 3.47
N GLN A 68 9.70 -7.64 2.95
CA GLN A 68 9.72 -9.10 2.83
C GLN A 68 8.90 -9.57 1.63
N MET A 69 9.40 -10.63 0.98
CA MET A 69 8.70 -11.35 -0.08
C MET A 69 8.78 -12.86 0.18
N GLU A 70 7.75 -13.59 -0.24
CA GLU A 70 7.68 -15.06 -0.25
C GLU A 70 7.09 -15.49 -1.59
N GLU A 71 7.77 -16.40 -2.30
CA GLU A 71 7.30 -16.93 -3.60
C GLU A 71 6.80 -15.81 -4.55
N ASP A 72 7.64 -14.79 -4.74
CA ASP A 72 7.35 -13.59 -5.56
C ASP A 72 6.18 -12.71 -5.10
N THR A 73 5.63 -12.98 -3.92
CA THR A 73 4.55 -12.21 -3.30
C THR A 73 5.08 -11.32 -2.19
N ILE A 74 4.72 -10.03 -2.19
CA ILE A 74 5.02 -9.13 -1.07
C ILE A 74 4.24 -9.58 0.17
N THR A 75 4.96 -9.89 1.26
CA THR A 75 4.37 -10.26 2.56
C THR A 75 4.54 -9.17 3.62
N ALA A 76 5.49 -8.26 3.43
CA ALA A 76 5.65 -7.07 4.26
C ALA A 76 6.18 -5.87 3.47
N PHE A 77 5.69 -4.68 3.78
CA PHE A 77 6.20 -3.43 3.22
C PHE A 77 6.11 -2.28 4.23
N ARG A 78 6.82 -1.19 3.92
CA ARG A 78 6.81 0.09 4.63
C ARG A 78 6.30 1.19 3.72
N LEU A 79 5.39 2.02 4.22
CA LEU A 79 5.06 3.30 3.61
C LEU A 79 5.86 4.41 4.27
N LYS A 80 6.52 5.22 3.46
CA LYS A 80 7.25 6.42 3.88
C LYS A 80 6.66 7.65 3.24
N ASP A 81 6.24 8.62 4.06
CA ASP A 81 5.72 9.88 3.54
C ASP A 81 6.82 10.91 3.26
N ARG A 82 6.43 12.08 2.73
CA ARG A 82 7.35 13.18 2.40
C ARG A 82 8.05 13.80 3.62
N LEU A 83 7.52 13.59 4.83
CA LEU A 83 8.14 14.04 6.09
C LEU A 83 9.06 12.96 6.68
N GLY A 84 9.18 11.81 6.02
CA GLY A 84 9.98 10.68 6.46
C GLY A 84 9.33 9.83 7.55
N ARG A 85 8.03 10.00 7.82
CA ARG A 85 7.29 9.13 8.74
C ARG A 85 7.05 7.78 8.09
N GLU A 86 7.21 6.71 8.87
CA GLU A 86 7.23 5.34 8.39
C GLU A 86 6.15 4.49 9.09
N THR A 87 5.39 3.75 8.29
CA THR A 87 4.36 2.80 8.77
C THR A 87 4.57 1.45 8.09
N ASP A 88 4.66 0.39 8.88
CA ASP A 88 4.95 -0.97 8.40
C ASP A 88 3.68 -1.80 8.36
N PHE A 89 3.52 -2.55 7.29
CA PHE A 89 2.34 -3.36 6.99
C PHE A 89 2.74 -4.81 6.74
N LEU A 90 1.98 -5.74 7.31
CA LEU A 90 2.14 -7.18 7.13
C LEU A 90 0.91 -7.75 6.44
N LYS A 91 1.12 -8.70 5.52
CA LYS A 91 0.04 -9.39 4.82
C LYS A 91 -0.84 -10.13 5.82
N VAL A 92 -2.16 -9.97 5.67
CA VAL A 92 -3.16 -10.74 6.40
C VAL A 92 -3.36 -12.06 5.66
N VAL A 93 -3.24 -13.17 6.40
CA VAL A 93 -3.46 -14.54 5.90
C VAL A 93 -4.94 -14.82 5.76
#